data_AF-A0A6J1W8A2-F1
#
_entry.id   AF-A0A6J1W8A2-F1
#
_cell.length_a   1.000
_cell.length_b   1.000
_cell.length_c   1.000
_cell.angle_alpha   90.00
_cell.angle_beta   90.00
_cell.angle_gamma   90.00
#
_symmetry.space_group_name_H-M   'P 1'
#
loop_
_entity.id
_entity.type
_entity.pdbx_description
1 polymer ?
#
loop_
_entity_poly.entity_id
_entity_poly.type
_entity_poly.pdbx_seq_one_letter_code
_entity_poly.pdbx_strand_id
1 'polypeptide(L)'
;MEAPRMGNLYLEDPLLQGYLRAHLPAQVFAEVNIDLERFGARLRDEIGFLGRECDLNPPRLLHFDAWGQRVDQVITCPAWKRLKDICAEESLVAEGYTRRY
;
A
#
# COMPACT_ATOMS: atom_id res chain seq x y z
N MET A 1 20.02 20.34 -11.31
CA MET A 1 19.40 19.02 -11.55
C MET A 1 18.06 19.00 -10.84
N GLU A 2 17.01 18.60 -11.53
CA GLU A 2 15.68 18.44 -10.95
C GLU A 2 15.61 17.13 -10.16
N ALA A 3 14.83 17.10 -9.07
CA ALA A 3 14.66 15.89 -8.26
C ALA A 3 13.85 14.84 -9.03
N PRO A 4 14.14 13.53 -8.85
CA PRO A 4 13.35 12.48 -9.47
C PRO A 4 11.91 12.53 -8.95
N ARG A 5 10.95 12.36 -9.85
CA ARG A 5 9.52 12.27 -9.53
C ARG A 5 9.05 10.85 -9.78
N MET A 6 8.22 10.34 -8.87
CA MET A 6 7.56 9.05 -9.05
C MET A 6 6.28 9.28 -9.87
N GLY A 7 6.11 8.58 -10.99
CA GLY A 7 4.85 8.56 -11.71
C GLY A 7 3.94 7.44 -11.22
N ASN A 8 3.03 7.00 -12.09
CA ASN A 8 2.17 5.86 -11.77
C ASN A 8 2.95 4.56 -12.01
N LEU A 9 3.30 3.86 -10.93
CA LEU A 9 4.16 2.68 -11.00
C LEU A 9 3.58 1.54 -11.87
N TYR A 10 2.25 1.42 -11.95
CA TYR A 10 1.61 0.42 -12.82
C TYR A 10 1.72 0.80 -14.31
N LEU A 11 1.57 2.09 -14.63
CA LEU A 11 1.70 2.58 -16.00
C LEU A 11 3.15 2.63 -16.48
N GLU A 12 4.09 2.80 -15.55
CA GLU A 12 5.53 2.87 -15.82
C GLU A 12 6.22 1.49 -15.80
N ASP A 13 5.48 0.41 -15.52
CA ASP A 13 5.97 -0.98 -15.57
C ASP A 13 5.38 -1.75 -16.78
N PRO A 14 6.01 -1.66 -17.97
CA PRO A 14 5.53 -2.37 -19.15
C PRO A 14 5.67 -3.89 -19.03
N LEU A 15 6.55 -4.40 -18.16
CA LEU A 15 6.75 -5.83 -17.97
C LEU A 15 5.57 -6.42 -17.21
N LEU A 16 5.12 -5.77 -16.13
CA LEU A 16 3.94 -6.18 -15.39
C LEU A 16 2.68 -6.16 -16.28
N GLN A 17 2.48 -5.08 -17.03
CA GLN A 17 1.34 -4.98 -17.94
C GLN A 17 1.34 -6.08 -19.00
N GLY A 18 2.51 -6.36 -19.60
CA GLY A 18 2.68 -7.43 -20.57
C GLY A 18 2.41 -8.82 -19.96
N TYR A 19 2.90 -9.05 -18.74
CA TYR A 19 2.67 -10.30 -18.01
C TYR A 19 1.17 -10.52 -17.75
N LEU A 20 0.47 -9.53 -17.19
CA LEU A 20 -0.96 -9.65 -16.89
C LEU A 20 -1.79 -9.87 -18.15
N ARG A 21 -1.48 -9.16 -19.24
CA ARG A 21 -2.17 -9.32 -20.53
C ARG A 21 -2.01 -10.72 -21.11
N ALA A 22 -0.85 -11.35 -20.91
CA ALA A 22 -0.58 -12.69 -21.41
C ALA A 22 -1.23 -13.80 -20.57
N HIS A 23 -1.46 -13.57 -19.28
CA HIS A 23 -1.91 -14.60 -18.34
C HIS A 23 -3.38 -14.48 -17.92
N LEU A 24 -4.00 -13.32 -18.10
CA LEU A 24 -5.41 -13.10 -17.76
C LEU A 24 -6.29 -13.20 -19.00
N PRO A 25 -7.49 -13.80 -18.89
CA PRO A 25 -8.51 -13.66 -19.93
C PRO A 25 -8.78 -12.18 -20.23
N ALA A 26 -9.06 -11.84 -21.50
CA ALA A 26 -9.15 -10.44 -21.93
C ALA A 26 -10.13 -9.58 -21.11
N GLN A 27 -11.27 -10.16 -20.69
CA GLN A 27 -12.25 -9.47 -19.85
C GLN A 27 -11.72 -9.22 -18.42
N VAL A 28 -11.02 -10.19 -17.84
CA VAL A 28 -10.40 -10.08 -16.51
C VAL A 28 -9.26 -9.05 -16.55
N PHE A 29 -8.43 -9.08 -17.59
CA PHE A 29 -7.37 -8.10 -17.78
C PHE A 29 -7.92 -6.67 -17.85
N ALA A 30 -9.03 -6.44 -18.56
CA ALA A 30 -9.63 -5.11 -18.66
C ALA A 30 -10.07 -4.56 -17.29
N GLU A 31 -10.69 -5.38 -16.44
CA GLU A 31 -11.09 -4.99 -15.08
C GLU A 31 -9.86 -4.73 -14.18
N VAL A 32 -8.92 -5.68 -14.14
CA VAL A 32 -7.71 -5.58 -13.30
C VAL A 32 -6.83 -4.40 -13.72
N ASN A 33 -6.73 -4.11 -15.02
CA ASN A 33 -5.92 -2.99 -15.53
C ASN A 33 -6.44 -1.64 -15.02
N ILE A 34 -7.75 -1.43 -14.98
CA ILE A 34 -8.36 -0.19 -14.49
C ILE A 34 -8.11 -0.04 -12.98
N ASP A 35 -8.27 -1.14 -12.23
CA ASP A 35 -8.07 -1.13 -10.78
C ASP A 35 -6.61 -0.85 -10.41
N LEU A 36 -5.66 -1.51 -11.07
CA LEU A 36 -4.22 -1.29 -10.84
C LEU A 36 -3.74 0.10 -11.29
N GLU A 37 -4.34 0.68 -12.34
CA GLU A 37 -4.07 2.07 -12.71
C GLU A 37 -4.50 3.04 -11.60
N ARG A 38 -5.72 2.85 -11.05
CA ARG A 38 -6.20 3.64 -9.91
C ARG A 38 -5.30 3.47 -8.69
N PHE A 39 -4.94 2.24 -8.35
CA PHE A 39 -4.06 1.95 -7.22
C PHE A 39 -2.66 2.56 -7.42
N GLY A 40 -2.12 2.50 -8.63
CA GLY A 40 -0.85 3.13 -9.00
C GLY A 40 -0.85 4.65 -8.85
N ALA A 41 -1.97 5.32 -9.12
CA ALA A 41 -2.12 6.76 -8.84
C ALA A 41 -2.14 7.02 -7.32
N ARG A 42 -2.85 6.19 -6.55
CA ARG A 42 -2.90 6.27 -5.08
C ARG A 42 -1.53 6.03 -4.43
N LEU A 43 -0.71 5.15 -5.03
CA LEU A 43 0.67 4.92 -4.60
C LEU A 43 1.50 6.20 -4.65
N ARG A 44 1.41 6.92 -5.76
CA ARG A 44 2.08 8.20 -5.98
C ARG A 44 1.54 9.30 -5.07
N ASP A 45 0.22 9.43 -4.97
CA ASP A 45 -0.44 10.61 -4.40
C ASP A 45 -0.62 10.53 -2.87
N GLU A 46 -0.73 9.33 -2.29
CA GLU A 46 -1.01 9.12 -0.85
C GLU A 46 0.01 8.19 -0.20
N ILE A 47 0.15 6.96 -0.69
CA ILE A 47 0.88 5.89 0.03
C ILE A 47 2.37 6.19 0.14
N GLY A 48 3.00 6.74 -0.90
CA GLY A 48 4.41 7.11 -0.87
C GLY A 48 4.75 8.11 0.25
N PHE A 49 3.88 9.11 0.47
CA PHE A 49 4.03 10.06 1.57
C PHE A 49 3.83 9.38 2.93
N LEU A 50 2.80 8.54 3.07
CA LEU A 50 2.56 7.80 4.32
C LEU A 50 3.71 6.86 4.68
N GLY A 51 4.32 6.20 3.70
CA GLY A 51 5.51 5.38 3.90
C GLY A 51 6.67 6.20 4.44
N ARG A 52 6.92 7.37 3.84
CA ARG A 52 7.94 8.31 4.33
C ARG A 52 7.69 8.77 5.77
N GLU A 53 6.44 9.06 6.12
CA GLU A 53 6.07 9.43 7.50
C GLU A 53 6.33 8.29 8.50
N CYS A 54 6.18 7.03 8.08
CA CYS A 54 6.52 5.88 8.91
C CYS A 54 8.04 5.76 9.11
N ASP A 55 8.83 5.97 8.05
CA ASP A 55 10.30 5.94 8.14
C ASP A 55 10.84 7.03 9.08
N LEU A 56 10.24 8.21 9.05
CA LEU A 56 10.62 9.34 9.91
C LEU A 56 10.16 9.15 11.37
N ASN A 57 9.13 8.34 11.60
CA ASN A 57 8.52 8.12 12.92
C ASN A 57 8.46 6.62 13.26
N PRO A 58 9.62 5.97 13.52
CA PRO A 58 9.66 4.54 13.77
C PRO A 58 8.89 4.16 15.06
N PRO A 59 8.37 2.92 15.13
CA PRO A 59 7.61 2.45 16.28
C PRO A 59 8.48 2.37 17.53
N ARG A 60 7.87 2.59 18.69
CA ARG A 60 8.53 2.53 20.01
C ARG A 60 7.78 1.58 20.94
N LEU A 61 8.52 0.85 21.75
CA LEU A 61 7.96 -0.03 22.78
C LEU A 61 7.92 0.70 24.13
N LEU A 62 6.73 0.83 24.71
CA LEU A 62 6.51 1.31 26.05
C LEU A 62 6.26 0.10 26.97
N HIS A 63 7.25 -0.26 27.79
CA HIS A 63 7.13 -1.40 28.70
C HIS A 63 6.22 -1.12 29.90
N PHE A 64 6.33 0.08 30.47
CA PHE A 64 5.60 0.49 31.67
C PHE A 64 4.94 1.85 31.46
N ASP A 65 3.77 2.05 32.04
CA ASP A 65 3.13 3.36 32.11
C ASP A 65 3.80 4.29 33.14
N ALA A 66 3.30 5.52 33.27
CA ALA A 66 3.89 6.49 34.20
C ALA A 66 3.59 6.20 35.70
N TRP A 67 2.86 5.12 36.01
CA TRP A 67 2.55 4.65 37.36
C TRP A 67 3.27 3.33 37.68
N GLY A 68 4.17 2.89 36.79
CA GLY A 68 4.97 1.68 36.97
C GLY A 68 4.24 0.38 36.66
N GLN A 69 3.05 0.43 36.06
CA GLN A 69 2.33 -0.77 35.62
C GLN A 69 2.88 -1.23 34.26
N ARG A 70 3.10 -2.55 34.11
CA ARG A 70 3.57 -3.13 32.85
C ARG A 70 2.45 -3.12 31.80
N VAL A 71 2.70 -2.54 30.63
CA VAL A 71 1.72 -2.40 29.52
C VAL A 71 2.20 -3.00 28.19
N ASP A 72 3.51 -3.09 27.96
CA ASP A 72 4.13 -3.58 26.70
C ASP A 72 3.45 -3.06 25.41
N GLN A 73 3.19 -1.76 25.36
CA GLN A 73 2.49 -1.12 24.26
C GLN A 73 3.45 -0.74 23.14
N VAL A 74 3.17 -1.18 21.91
CA VAL A 74 3.85 -0.67 20.71
C VAL A 74 3.13 0.59 20.22
N ILE A 75 3.83 1.72 20.29
CA ILE A 75 3.35 3.02 19.83
C ILE A 75 3.82 3.22 18.38
N THR A 76 2.87 3.41 17.47
CA THR A 76 3.12 3.67 16.05
C THR A 76 2.61 5.06 15.66
N CYS A 77 3.13 5.62 14.56
CA CYS A 77 2.59 6.85 14.00
C CYS A 77 1.18 6.66 13.40
N PRO A 78 0.41 7.74 13.19
CA PRO A 78 -0.90 7.66 12.51
C PRO A 78 -0.81 7.15 11.07
N ALA A 79 0.27 7.48 10.35
CA ALA A 79 0.48 7.03 8.97
C ALA A 79 0.53 5.49 8.88
N TRP A 80 1.15 4.82 9.84
CA TRP A 80 1.15 3.36 9.93
C TRP A 80 -0.26 2.78 10.03
N LYS A 81 -1.13 3.41 10.83
CA LYS A 81 -2.52 2.99 10.98
C LYS A 81 -3.30 3.23 9.69
N ARG A 82 -3.11 4.39 9.05
CA ARG A 82 -3.72 4.70 7.76
C ARG A 82 -3.31 3.72 6.67
N LEU A 83 -2.04 3.33 6.58
CA LEU A 83 -1.58 2.32 5.63
C LEU A 83 -2.32 0.98 5.83
N LYS A 84 -2.58 0.57 7.08
CA LYS A 84 -3.40 -0.62 7.35
C LYS A 84 -4.84 -0.48 6.87
N ASP A 85 -5.44 0.69 7.04
CA ASP A 85 -6.79 0.96 6.54
C ASP A 85 -6.82 0.89 5.01
N ILE A 86 -5.83 1.48 4.33
CA ILE A 86 -5.68 1.42 2.87
C ILE A 86 -5.57 -0.03 2.38
N CYS A 87 -4.80 -0.89 3.07
CA CYS A 87 -4.71 -2.31 2.72
C CYS A 87 -6.08 -3.01 2.74
N ALA A 88 -6.96 -2.62 3.67
CA ALA A 88 -8.32 -3.16 3.77
C ALA A 88 -9.24 -2.57 2.69
N GLU A 89 -9.18 -1.25 2.46
CA GLU A 89 -9.94 -0.54 1.43
C GLU A 89 -9.64 -1.09 0.02
N GLU A 90 -8.36 -1.27 -0.30
CA GLU A 90 -7.91 -1.76 -1.62
C GLU A 90 -7.89 -3.30 -1.70
N SER A 91 -8.43 -4.00 -0.71
CA SER A 91 -8.57 -5.46 -0.71
C SER A 91 -7.28 -6.25 -0.98
N LEU A 92 -6.12 -5.71 -0.59
CA LEU A 92 -4.79 -6.28 -0.93
C LEU A 92 -4.63 -7.75 -0.54
N VAL A 93 -5.28 -8.18 0.54
CA VAL A 93 -5.32 -9.58 0.97
C VAL A 93 -6.60 -10.27 0.49
N ALA A 94 -7.75 -9.59 0.60
CA ALA A 94 -9.06 -10.19 0.35
C ALA A 94 -9.24 -10.64 -1.11
N GLU A 95 -8.66 -9.93 -2.08
CA GLU A 95 -8.83 -10.22 -3.51
C GLU A 95 -8.39 -11.66 -3.87
N GLY A 96 -7.33 -12.16 -3.22
CA GLY A 96 -6.87 -13.55 -3.39
C GLY A 96 -7.84 -14.63 -2.85
N TYR A 97 -8.79 -14.26 -2.00
CA TYR A 97 -9.79 -15.16 -1.40
C TYR A 97 -11.19 -15.00 -2.01
N THR A 98 -11.47 -13.88 -2.68
CA THR A 98 -12.78 -13.60 -3.28
C THR A 98 -13.18 -14.62 -4.35
N ARG A 99 -12.20 -15.26 -5.03
CA ARG A 99 -12.43 -16.26 -6.10
C ARG A 99 -13.40 -15.75 -7.18
N ARG A 100 -13.22 -14.49 -7.59
CA ARG A 100 -14.07 -13.83 -8.60
C ARG A 100 -13.83 -14.39 -10.02
N TYR A 101 -12.64 -14.92 -10.28
CA TYR A 101 -12.17 -15.41 -11.57
C TYR A 101 -11.71 -16.86 -11.51
#